data_AF-A0A0G4AU15-F1
#
_entry.id   AF-A0A0G4AU15-F1
#
_cell.length_a   1.000
_cell.length_b   1.000
_cell.length_c   1.000
_cell.angle_alpha   90.00
_cell.angle_beta   90.00
_cell.angle_gamma   90.00
#
_symmetry.space_group_name_H-M   'P 1'
#
loop_
_entity.id
_entity.type
_entity.pdbx_description
1 polymer ?
#
loop_
_entity_poly.entity_id
_entity_poly.type
_entity_poly.pdbx_seq_one_letter_code
_entity_poly.pdbx_strand_id
1 'polypeptide(L)'
;MSLFAKILLSVLVVLMLIIISAIRVGKRRNRDKVALYLLIFAMLFTASSLFWTTDTAYDTETITHLKFGWPIPFMMQDQRYFNPPFPYVMRVNLSGMSGGTAFILGKLLFDIVINFIFAIASWWIAVSVISRRDDR
;
A
#
# COMPACT_ATOMS: atom_id res chain seq x y z
N MET A 1 -4.76 -15.88 1.30
CA MET A 1 -5.02 -14.48 1.72
C MET A 1 -5.99 -14.50 2.89
N SER A 2 -5.65 -13.85 4.02
CA SER A 2 -6.47 -13.88 5.25
C SER A 2 -7.82 -13.19 5.04
N LEU A 3 -8.83 -13.54 5.85
CA LEU A 3 -10.16 -12.90 5.80
C LEU A 3 -10.07 -11.39 6.03
N PHE A 4 -9.20 -10.96 6.96
CA PHE A 4 -8.88 -9.55 7.18
C PHE A 4 -8.34 -8.86 5.91
N ALA A 5 -7.38 -9.47 5.22
CA ALA A 5 -6.84 -8.92 3.98
C ALA A 5 -7.91 -8.77 2.90
N LYS A 6 -8.89 -9.68 2.82
CA LYS A 6 -10.02 -9.60 1.87
C LYS A 6 -10.95 -8.44 2.19
N ILE A 7 -11.28 -8.25 3.47
CA ILE A 7 -12.09 -7.10 3.93
C ILE A 7 -11.36 -5.79 3.63
N LEU A 8 -10.07 -5.71 3.94
CA LEU A 8 -9.24 -4.53 3.69
C LEU A 8 -9.18 -4.19 2.20
N LEU A 9 -8.99 -5.20 1.34
CA LEU A 9 -9.03 -5.02 -0.12
C LEU A 9 -10.40 -4.50 -0.58
N SER A 10 -11.50 -5.05 -0.06
CA SER A 10 -12.85 -4.59 -0.39
C SER A 10 -13.06 -3.12 -0.02
N VAL A 11 -12.58 -2.69 1.15
CA VAL A 11 -12.66 -1.29 1.58
C VAL A 11 -11.87 -0.37 0.64
N LEU A 12 -10.66 -0.79 0.24
CA LEU A 12 -9.83 -0.02 -0.70
C LEU A 12 -10.48 0.11 -2.08
N VAL A 13 -11.12 -0.95 -2.58
CA VAL A 13 -11.86 -0.91 -3.84
C VAL A 13 -13.04 0.06 -3.75
N VAL A 14 -13.80 0.03 -2.66
CA VAL A 14 -14.90 0.99 -2.43
C VAL A 14 -14.38 2.43 -2.39
N LEU A 15 -13.28 2.67 -1.67
CA LEU A 15 -12.62 3.99 -1.63
C LEU A 15 -12.19 4.46 -3.01
N MET A 16 -11.61 3.57 -3.82
CA MET A 16 -11.23 3.86 -5.20
C MET A 16 -12.46 4.23 -6.06
N LEU A 17 -13.59 3.52 -5.90
CA LEU A 17 -14.84 3.86 -6.60
C LEU A 17 -15.42 5.21 -6.16
N ILE A 18 -15.32 5.56 -4.87
CA ILE A 18 -15.70 6.88 -4.35
C ILE A 18 -14.82 7.97 -4.97
N ILE A 19 -13.52 7.73 -5.08
CA ILE A 19 -12.59 8.66 -5.73
C ILE A 19 -12.96 8.82 -7.21
N ILE A 20 -13.18 7.73 -7.95
CA ILE A 20 -13.57 7.77 -9.37
C ILE A 20 -14.89 8.53 -9.57
N SER A 21 -15.88 8.29 -8.72
CA SER A 21 -17.17 9.00 -8.79
C SER A 21 -17.03 10.48 -8.40
N ALA A 22 -16.22 10.82 -7.40
CA ALA A 22 -15.90 12.21 -7.06
C ALA A 22 -15.16 12.94 -8.20
N ILE A 23 -14.30 12.24 -8.93
CA ILE A 23 -13.60 12.76 -10.12
C ILE A 23 -14.61 13.10 -11.23
N ARG A 24 -15.60 12.22 -11.46
CA ARG A 24 -16.62 12.40 -12.51
C ARG A 24 -17.55 13.58 -12.26
N VAL A 25 -17.80 13.95 -11.01
CA VAL A 25 -18.71 15.05 -10.63
C VAL A 25 -18.10 16.45 -10.85
N GLY A 26 -16.82 16.54 -11.22
CA GLY A 26 -16.34 17.57 -12.17
C GLY A 26 -16.63 19.05 -11.87
N LYS A 27 -16.69 19.51 -10.61
CA LYS A 27 -16.68 20.95 -10.29
C LYS A 27 -15.35 21.34 -9.66
N ARG A 28 -14.69 22.36 -10.22
CA ARG A 28 -13.39 22.94 -9.78
C ARG A 28 -13.27 23.15 -8.27
N ARG A 29 -14.40 23.36 -7.59
CA ARG A 29 -14.54 23.57 -6.14
C ARG A 29 -14.19 22.34 -5.28
N ASN A 30 -14.08 21.13 -5.84
CA ASN A 30 -13.83 19.90 -5.09
C ASN A 30 -12.40 19.34 -5.24
N ARG A 31 -11.46 20.07 -5.86
CA ARG A 31 -10.08 19.59 -6.09
C ARG A 31 -9.36 19.21 -4.79
N ASP A 32 -9.49 20.04 -3.75
CA ASP A 32 -8.82 19.80 -2.47
C ASP A 32 -9.37 18.55 -1.77
N LYS A 33 -10.68 18.28 -1.92
CA LYS A 33 -11.31 17.06 -1.41
C LYS A 33 -10.80 15.82 -2.12
N VAL A 34 -10.64 15.89 -3.45
CA VAL A 34 -10.08 14.79 -4.25
C VAL A 34 -8.62 14.54 -3.84
N ALA A 35 -7.80 15.58 -3.68
CA ALA A 35 -6.43 15.44 -3.19
C ALA A 35 -6.39 14.79 -1.80
N LEU A 36 -7.25 15.21 -0.87
CA LEU A 36 -7.35 14.58 0.45
C LEU A 36 -7.72 13.10 0.37
N TYR A 37 -8.69 12.73 -0.48
CA TYR A 37 -9.06 11.32 -0.67
C TYR A 37 -7.94 10.49 -1.29
N LEU A 38 -7.20 11.05 -2.26
CA LEU A 38 -6.03 10.39 -2.85
C LEU A 38 -4.92 10.19 -1.81
N LEU A 39 -4.73 11.13 -0.88
CA LEU A 39 -3.77 11.00 0.21
C LEU A 39 -4.18 9.89 1.19
N ILE A 40 -5.45 9.87 1.62
CA ILE A 40 -6.01 8.83 2.48
C ILE A 40 -5.86 7.46 1.80
N PHE A 41 -6.17 7.38 0.50
CA PHE A 41 -5.99 6.17 -0.29
C PHE A 41 -4.53 5.74 -0.34
N ALA A 42 -3.59 6.64 -0.62
CA ALA A 42 -2.16 6.32 -0.66
C ALA A 42 -1.65 5.79 0.70
N MET A 43 -2.07 6.42 1.81
CA MET A 43 -1.74 5.93 3.16
C MET A 43 -2.30 4.53 3.43
N LEU A 44 -3.60 4.33 3.19
CA LEU A 44 -4.26 3.04 3.42
C LEU A 44 -3.72 1.94 2.51
N PHE A 45 -3.47 2.26 1.23
CA PHE A 45 -2.91 1.34 0.27
C PHE A 45 -1.50 0.91 0.69
N THR A 46 -0.63 1.86 1.03
CA THR A 46 0.73 1.57 1.49
C THR A 46 0.70 0.70 2.75
N ALA A 47 -0.11 1.07 3.76
CA ALA A 47 -0.26 0.27 4.97
C ALA A 47 -0.86 -1.12 4.71
N SER A 48 -1.81 -1.23 3.78
CA SER A 48 -2.45 -2.50 3.42
C SER A 48 -1.50 -3.48 2.74
N SER A 49 -0.50 -2.96 2.01
CA SER A 49 0.45 -3.79 1.27
C SER A 49 1.22 -4.75 2.19
N LEU A 50 1.47 -4.35 3.44
CA LEU A 50 2.09 -5.19 4.47
C LEU A 50 1.32 -6.49 4.73
N PHE A 51 -0.01 -6.46 4.65
CA PHE A 51 -0.85 -7.61 4.92
C PHE A 51 -0.97 -8.56 3.73
N TRP A 52 -0.58 -8.11 2.54
CA TRP A 52 -0.67 -8.87 1.30
C TRP A 52 0.68 -9.45 0.89
N THR A 53 1.78 -8.82 1.28
CA THR A 53 3.12 -9.34 1.03
C THR A 53 3.42 -10.58 1.87
N THR A 54 3.86 -11.62 1.19
CA THR A 54 4.41 -12.83 1.78
C THR A 54 5.79 -13.07 1.16
N ASP A 55 6.74 -13.47 1.97
CA ASP A 55 8.09 -13.83 1.51
C ASP A 55 8.39 -15.26 1.93
N THR A 56 9.24 -15.97 1.21
CA THR A 56 9.57 -17.37 1.52
C THR A 56 10.98 -17.45 2.08
N ALA A 57 11.10 -17.92 3.32
CA ALA A 57 12.40 -18.19 3.90
C ALA A 57 12.87 -19.60 3.49
N TYR A 58 14.06 -19.67 2.92
CA TYR A 58 14.70 -20.94 2.50
C TYR A 58 15.74 -21.43 3.49
N ASP A 59 16.35 -20.52 4.24
CA ASP A 59 17.33 -20.78 5.29
C ASP A 59 17.28 -19.71 6.40
N THR A 60 18.06 -19.93 7.45
CA THR A 60 18.14 -19.02 8.60
C THR A 60 18.71 -17.64 8.26
N GLU A 61 19.54 -17.54 7.21
CA GLU A 61 20.09 -16.26 6.74
C GLU A 61 19.02 -15.42 6.02
N THR A 62 18.13 -16.06 5.27
CA THR A 62 17.01 -15.40 4.61
C THR A 62 16.03 -14.82 5.64
N ILE A 63 15.89 -15.46 6.80
CA ILE A 63 15.00 -15.02 7.89
C ILE A 63 15.45 -13.67 8.49
N THR A 64 16.74 -13.36 8.49
CA THR A 64 17.25 -12.10 9.08
C THR A 64 17.01 -10.88 8.19
N HIS A 65 16.64 -11.10 6.93
CA HIS A 65 16.51 -10.04 5.91
C HIS A 65 15.21 -10.14 5.12
N LEU A 66 14.12 -10.56 5.75
CA LEU A 66 12.80 -10.65 5.10
C LEU A 66 12.30 -9.25 4.72
N LYS A 67 11.86 -9.10 3.46
CA LYS A 67 11.42 -7.82 2.90
C LYS A 67 9.92 -7.85 2.64
N PHE A 68 9.21 -6.87 3.18
CA PHE A 68 7.77 -6.74 3.05
C PHE A 68 7.39 -5.33 2.58
N GLY A 69 6.22 -5.23 1.94
CA GLY A 69 5.76 -4.04 1.22
C GLY A 69 5.76 -4.26 -0.29
N TRP A 70 4.68 -3.82 -0.94
CA TRP A 70 4.49 -3.90 -2.39
C TRP A 70 3.99 -2.55 -2.91
N PRO A 71 4.50 -2.04 -4.06
CA PRO A 71 5.52 -2.62 -4.95
C PRO A 71 6.98 -2.39 -4.49
N ILE A 72 7.22 -1.56 -3.47
CA ILE A 72 8.54 -1.28 -2.92
C ILE A 72 8.61 -1.86 -1.50
N PRO A 73 9.65 -2.64 -1.14
CA PRO A 73 9.79 -3.16 0.20
C PRO A 73 10.27 -2.07 1.17
N PHE A 74 9.39 -1.63 2.08
CA PHE A 74 9.70 -0.64 3.10
C PHE A 74 9.83 -1.21 4.51
N MET A 75 9.42 -2.45 4.72
CA MET A 75 9.56 -3.13 6.01
C MET A 75 10.56 -4.26 5.88
N MET A 76 11.59 -4.24 6.72
CA MET A 76 12.50 -5.36 6.91
C MET A 76 12.26 -5.95 8.29
N GLN A 77 12.25 -7.27 8.37
CA GLN A 77 12.04 -7.97 9.62
C GLN A 77 13.19 -8.93 9.87
N ASP A 78 13.91 -8.72 10.98
CA ASP A 78 14.85 -9.69 11.52
C ASP A 78 14.09 -10.66 12.43
N GLN A 79 14.08 -11.94 12.07
CA GLN A 79 13.57 -13.00 12.94
C GLN A 79 14.63 -14.07 13.23
N ARG A 80 15.90 -13.70 13.42
CA ARG A 80 17.02 -14.64 13.70
C ARG A 80 16.77 -15.71 14.77
N TYR A 81 15.83 -15.49 15.69
CA TYR A 81 15.46 -16.44 16.75
C TYR A 81 14.25 -17.32 16.40
N PHE A 82 13.65 -17.13 15.23
CA PHE A 82 12.53 -17.92 14.74
C PHE A 82 13.07 -19.03 13.83
N ASN A 83 12.80 -20.29 14.20
CA ASN A 83 13.30 -21.47 13.49
C ASN A 83 12.13 -22.32 12.97
N PRO A 84 11.46 -21.91 11.87
CA PRO A 84 10.42 -22.71 11.25
C PRO A 84 11.01 -23.85 10.41
N PRO A 85 10.21 -24.89 10.10
CA PRO A 85 10.61 -25.87 9.09
C PRO A 85 10.71 -25.21 7.72
N PHE A 86 11.90 -25.23 7.11
CA PHE A 86 12.15 -24.63 5.80
C PHE A 86 11.69 -25.56 4.65
N PRO A 87 11.19 -25.01 3.52
CA PRO A 87 10.89 -23.60 3.28
C PRO A 87 9.61 -23.16 4.00
N TYR A 88 9.61 -21.94 4.54
CA TYR A 88 8.48 -21.40 5.30
C TYR A 88 7.99 -20.08 4.72
N VAL A 89 6.67 -19.96 4.52
CA VAL A 89 6.05 -18.73 4.03
C VAL A 89 5.85 -17.76 5.19
N MET A 90 6.67 -16.71 5.19
CA MET A 90 6.66 -15.64 6.17
C MET A 90 5.62 -14.57 5.83
N ARG A 91 5.03 -14.01 6.87
CA ARG A 91 4.12 -12.86 6.82
C ARG A 91 4.62 -11.80 7.78
N VAL A 92 4.31 -10.53 7.50
CA VAL A 92 4.59 -9.43 8.43
C VAL A 92 3.97 -9.76 9.79
N ASN A 93 4.81 -9.83 10.82
CA ASN A 93 4.33 -9.99 12.19
C ASN A 93 4.25 -8.62 12.87
N LEU A 94 3.04 -8.10 13.04
CA LEU A 94 2.73 -6.82 13.69
C LEU A 94 2.68 -6.90 15.22
N SER A 95 2.76 -8.11 15.81
CA SER A 95 2.58 -8.30 17.26
C SER A 95 3.70 -7.69 18.11
N GLY A 96 4.79 -7.19 17.50
CA GLY A 96 5.92 -6.57 18.21
C GLY A 96 6.69 -7.52 19.14
N MET A 97 6.24 -8.77 19.29
CA MET A 97 6.84 -9.77 20.18
C MET A 97 8.12 -10.40 19.60
N SER A 98 8.40 -10.22 18.31
CA SER A 98 9.68 -10.59 17.72
C SER A 98 10.66 -9.42 17.85
N GLY A 99 11.55 -9.49 18.84
CA GLY A 99 12.59 -8.48 19.08
C GLY A 99 13.50 -8.33 17.86
N GLY A 100 13.33 -7.26 17.10
CA GLY A 100 14.14 -7.00 15.90
C GLY A 100 13.45 -6.21 14.77
N THR A 101 12.16 -5.87 14.87
CA THR A 101 11.49 -5.04 13.86
C THR A 101 11.88 -3.57 14.01
N ALA A 102 12.95 -3.14 13.35
CA ALA A 102 13.22 -1.72 13.14
C ALA A 102 12.27 -1.20 12.05
N PHE A 103 11.21 -0.51 12.45
CA PHE A 103 10.32 0.16 11.51
C PHE A 103 11.04 1.34 10.87
N ILE A 104 11.35 1.24 9.57
CA ILE A 104 11.98 2.34 8.82
C ILE A 104 10.90 3.33 8.41
N LEU A 105 10.44 4.16 9.37
CA LEU A 105 9.41 5.18 9.17
C LEU A 105 9.71 6.08 7.96
N GLY A 106 10.99 6.41 7.73
CA GLY A 106 11.42 7.19 6.57
C GLY A 106 11.09 6.54 5.22
N LYS A 107 11.21 5.21 5.11
CA LYS A 107 10.84 4.48 3.89
C LYS A 107 9.32 4.42 3.71
N LEU A 108 8.56 4.20 4.79
CA LEU A 108 7.10 4.26 4.73
C LEU A 108 6.62 5.63 4.22
N LEU A 109 7.14 6.71 4.80
CA LEU A 109 6.76 8.07 4.40
C LEU A 109 7.13 8.36 2.94
N PHE A 110 8.31 7.92 2.51
CA PHE A 110 8.73 8.03 1.11
C PHE A 110 7.75 7.30 0.17
N ASP A 111 7.36 6.07 0.51
CA ASP A 111 6.43 5.29 -0.33
C ASP A 111 5.01 5.86 -0.34
N ILE A 112 4.54 6.41 0.78
CA ILE A 112 3.26 7.16 0.83
C ILE A 112 3.33 8.35 -0.14
N VAL A 113 4.44 9.10 -0.13
CA VAL A 113 4.62 10.26 -1.02
C VAL A 113 4.66 9.83 -2.48
N ILE A 114 5.41 8.78 -2.82
CA ILE A 114 5.49 8.24 -4.18
C ILE A 114 4.11 7.77 -4.64
N ASN A 115 3.40 6.96 -3.84
CA ASN A 115 2.05 6.50 -4.17
C ASN A 115 1.06 7.66 -4.33
N PHE A 116 1.19 8.70 -3.51
CA PHE A 116 0.38 9.90 -3.63
C PHE A 116 0.64 10.68 -4.93
N ILE A 117 1.91 10.86 -5.31
CA ILE A 117 2.29 11.48 -6.58
C ILE A 117 1.73 10.68 -7.76
N PHE A 118 1.88 9.35 -7.75
CA PHE A 118 1.32 8.47 -8.77
C PHE A 118 -0.20 8.59 -8.87
N ALA A 119 -0.90 8.65 -7.73
CA ALA A 119 -2.34 8.78 -7.67
C ALA A 119 -2.81 10.14 -8.24
N ILE A 120 -2.11 11.23 -7.92
CA ILE A 120 -2.36 12.56 -8.49
C ILE A 120 -2.10 12.57 -10.01
N ALA A 121 -0.97 12.03 -10.47
CA ALA A 121 -0.63 12.00 -11.89
C ALA A 121 -1.68 11.21 -12.68
N SER A 122 -2.08 10.05 -12.17
CA SER A 122 -3.13 9.21 -12.75
C SER A 122 -4.47 9.95 -12.82
N TRP A 123 -4.83 10.66 -11.75
CA TRP A 123 -6.02 11.50 -11.73
C TRP A 123 -5.96 12.62 -12.78
N TRP A 124 -4.83 13.31 -12.89
CA TRP A 124 -4.66 14.41 -13.83
C TRP A 124 -4.79 13.94 -15.29
N ILE A 125 -4.18 12.80 -15.61
CA ILE A 125 -4.32 12.14 -16.91
C ILE A 125 -5.79 11.78 -17.16
N ALA A 126 -6.47 11.13 -16.21
CA ALA A 126 -7.87 10.75 -16.35
C ALA A 126 -8.78 11.95 -16.63
N VAL A 127 -8.61 13.06 -15.89
CA VAL A 127 -9.36 14.31 -16.13
C VAL A 127 -9.08 14.87 -17.52
N SER A 128 -7.82 14.87 -17.96
CA SER A 128 -7.45 15.40 -19.28
C SER A 128 -8.03 14.58 -20.45
N VAL A 129 -8.19 13.26 -20.27
CA VAL A 129 -8.80 12.38 -21.27
C VAL A 129 -10.31 12.59 -21.33
N ILE A 130 -10.96 12.73 -20.17
CA ILE A 130 -12.41 12.94 -20.09
C ILE A 130 -12.78 14.31 -20.69
N SER A 131 -12.06 15.38 -20.37
CA SER A 131 -12.39 16.72 -20.87
C SER A 131 -12.31 16.82 -22.39
N ARG A 132 -11.36 16.11 -23.03
CA ARG A 132 -11.24 16.05 -24.49
C ARG A 132 -12.39 15.33 -25.18
N ARG A 133 -13.19 14.56 -24.43
CA ARG A 133 -14.33 13.79 -24.96
C ARG A 133 -15.63 14.59 -24.98
N ASP A 134 -15.76 15.57 -24.10
CA ASP A 134 -16.93 16.47 -24.05
C ASP A 134 -16.86 17.58 -25.12
N ASP A 135 -15.68 17.86 -25.66
CA ASP A 135 -15.45 18.86 -26.72
C ASP A 135 -15.63 18.31 -28.16
N ARG A 136 -16.03 17.04 -28.33
CA ARG A 136 -16.30 16.38 -29.63
C ARG A 136 -17.75 15.98 -29.74
#